data_AF-A0A358DM72-F1
#
_entry.id   AF-A0A358DM72-F1
#
_cell.length_a   1.000
_cell.length_b   1.000
_cell.length_c   1.000
_cell.angle_alpha   90.00
_cell.angle_beta   90.00
_cell.angle_gamma   90.00
#
_symmetry.space_group_name_H-M   'P 1'
#
loop_
_entity.id
_entity.type
_entity.pdbx_description
1 polymer ?
#
loop_
_entity_poly.entity_id
_entity_poly.type
_entity_poly.pdbx_seq_one_letter_code
_entity_poly.pdbx_strand_id
1 'polypeptide(L)'
;MNQGFDHNPALQKLEAKLADGDLEARHRDVLQCTRNFKMGWVALGRSLRSVSQRRLYRQWEYTDLKSFCSKELGLRWSTVEKLLRSAGYVERHAPNYYGDEAPIGAKTAAPDLRAVDLLARAEEKNLFA
;
A
#
# COMPACT_ATOMS: atom_id res chain seq x y z
N MET A 1 5.16 5.37 16.72
CA MET A 1 3.93 5.33 15.90
C MET A 1 4.28 5.57 14.44
N ASN A 2 3.79 4.71 13.54
CA ASN A 2 3.54 4.94 12.10
C ASN A 2 4.69 5.38 11.14
N GLN A 3 5.41 4.45 10.49
CA GLN A 3 6.50 4.50 9.48
C GLN A 3 6.51 3.37 8.42
N GLY A 4 5.67 3.42 7.39
CA GLY A 4 5.59 2.33 6.41
C GLY A 4 4.82 2.84 5.25
N PHE A 5 5.53 3.66 4.49
CA PHE A 5 5.68 3.67 3.04
C PHE A 5 6.90 4.56 2.73
N ASP A 6 8.00 4.29 3.44
CA ASP A 6 9.22 5.11 3.57
C ASP A 6 10.15 5.03 2.35
N HIS A 7 9.60 4.69 1.18
CA HIS A 7 10.34 4.69 -0.10
C HIS A 7 9.79 5.71 -1.09
N ASN A 8 8.72 6.42 -0.72
CA ASN A 8 8.26 7.57 -1.48
C ASN A 8 8.90 8.85 -0.90
N PRO A 9 9.94 9.43 -1.53
CA PRO A 9 10.62 10.61 -1.01
C PRO A 9 9.69 11.82 -0.84
N ALA A 10 8.55 11.84 -1.54
CA ALA A 10 7.54 12.87 -1.33
C ALA A 10 6.74 12.67 -0.03
N LEU A 11 6.46 11.43 0.37
CA LEU A 11 5.77 11.13 1.65
C LEU A 11 6.68 11.45 2.84
N GLN A 12 7.96 11.11 2.77
CA GLN A 12 8.94 11.45 3.80
C GLN A 12 9.03 12.94 4.06
N LYS A 13 9.11 13.73 2.98
CA LYS A 13 9.14 15.20 3.08
C LYS A 13 7.87 15.75 3.72
N LEU A 14 6.71 15.15 3.43
CA LEU A 14 5.44 15.55 4.03
C LEU A 14 5.39 15.20 5.53
N GLU A 15 5.83 14.00 5.92
CA GLU A 15 5.85 13.57 7.33
C GLU A 15 6.87 14.37 8.15
N ALA A 16 8.05 14.65 7.60
CA ALA A 16 9.05 15.50 8.24
C ALA A 16 8.52 16.93 8.45
N LYS A 17 7.81 17.50 7.47
CA LYS A 17 7.16 18.81 7.64
C LYS A 17 6.04 18.76 8.68
N LEU A 18 5.21 17.72 8.69
CA LEU A 18 4.13 17.57 9.68
C LEU A 18 4.67 17.42 11.12
N ALA A 19 5.87 16.88 11.29
CA ALA A 19 6.55 16.78 12.58
C ALA A 19 7.09 18.13 13.10
N ASP A 20 7.17 19.15 12.24
CA ASP A 20 7.50 20.51 12.66
C ASP A 20 6.36 21.11 13.50
N GLY A 21 6.70 21.62 14.69
CA GLY A 21 5.77 22.17 15.65
C GLY A 21 5.24 23.55 15.29
N ASP A 22 5.95 24.28 14.42
CA ASP A 22 5.67 25.69 14.11
C ASP A 22 4.70 25.90 12.92
N LEU A 23 4.04 24.83 12.47
CA LEU A 23 3.06 24.93 11.39
C LEU A 23 1.75 25.54 11.87
N GLU A 24 1.33 26.61 11.19
CA GLU A 24 -0.03 27.13 11.25
C GLU A 24 -1.07 26.03 10.90
N ALA A 25 -2.24 26.11 11.55
CA ALA A 25 -3.25 25.05 11.54
C ALA A 25 -3.70 24.67 10.12
N ARG A 26 -4.01 25.65 9.26
CA ARG A 26 -4.47 25.39 7.88
C ARG A 26 -3.39 24.74 7.04
N HIS A 27 -2.13 25.15 7.19
CA HIS A 27 -1.01 24.49 6.50
C HIS A 27 -0.87 23.03 6.93
N ARG A 28 -0.93 22.75 8.24
CA ARG A 28 -0.90 21.39 8.79
C ARG A 28 -2.03 20.53 8.21
N ASP A 29 -3.25 21.05 8.14
CA ASP A 29 -4.42 20.33 7.60
C ASP A 29 -4.20 19.90 6.14
N VAL A 30 -3.70 20.80 5.30
CA VAL A 30 -3.45 20.49 3.87
C VAL A 30 -2.39 19.40 3.73
N LEU A 31 -1.32 19.45 4.53
CA LEU A 31 -0.29 18.41 4.52
C LEU A 31 -0.85 17.05 4.97
N GLN A 32 -1.69 17.03 6.01
CA GLN A 32 -2.31 15.81 6.50
C GLN A 32 -3.27 15.19 5.47
N CYS A 33 -4.11 16.01 4.83
CA CYS A 33 -4.99 15.57 3.75
C CYS A 33 -4.20 14.98 2.58
N THR A 34 -3.09 15.62 2.20
CA THR A 34 -2.20 15.15 1.13
C THR A 34 -1.57 13.79 1.47
N ARG A 35 -1.10 13.65 2.72
CA ARG A 35 -0.53 12.38 3.21
C ARG A 35 -1.58 11.27 3.19
N ASN A 36 -2.77 11.53 3.71
CA ASN A 36 -3.87 10.55 3.73
C ASN A 36 -4.27 10.12 2.31
N PHE A 37 -4.36 11.05 1.37
CA PHE A 37 -4.63 10.73 -0.05
C PHE A 37 -3.55 9.81 -0.65
N LYS A 38 -2.27 10.14 -0.43
CA LYS A 38 -1.13 9.33 -0.93
C LYS A 38 -1.02 7.96 -0.26
N MET A 39 -1.58 7.78 0.93
CA MET A 39 -1.66 6.48 1.62
C MET A 39 -2.93 5.71 1.28
N GLY A 40 -3.99 6.41 0.85
CA GLY A 40 -5.32 5.85 0.63
C GLY A 40 -5.37 4.76 -0.44
N TRP A 41 -4.49 4.81 -1.44
CA TRP A 41 -4.46 3.77 -2.48
C TRP A 41 -4.02 2.41 -1.93
N VAL A 42 -3.13 2.37 -0.94
CA VAL A 42 -2.67 1.10 -0.34
C VAL A 42 -3.81 0.47 0.45
N ALA A 43 -4.44 1.26 1.31
CA ALA A 43 -5.58 0.82 2.11
C ALA A 43 -6.68 0.27 1.19
N LEU A 44 -7.02 1.03 0.14
CA LEU A 44 -7.99 0.58 -0.87
C LEU A 44 -7.56 -0.71 -1.58
N GLY A 45 -6.28 -0.81 -1.98
CA GLY A 45 -5.75 -2.01 -2.64
C GLY A 45 -5.83 -3.26 -1.76
N ARG A 46 -5.49 -3.15 -0.47
CA ARG A 46 -5.63 -4.25 0.50
C ARG A 46 -7.08 -4.67 0.68
N SER A 47 -7.99 -3.70 0.86
CA SER A 47 -9.43 -3.98 0.99
C SER A 47 -9.98 -4.68 -0.25
N LEU A 48 -9.67 -4.17 -1.45
CA LEU A 48 -10.09 -4.78 -2.72
C LEU A 48 -9.53 -6.18 -2.89
N ARG A 49 -8.29 -6.43 -2.44
CA ARG A 49 -7.65 -7.75 -2.48
C ARG A 49 -8.36 -8.75 -1.58
N SER A 50 -8.71 -8.36 -0.36
CA SER A 50 -9.50 -9.19 0.57
C SER A 50 -10.89 -9.51 0.01
N VAL A 51 -11.60 -8.51 -0.52
CA VAL A 51 -12.90 -8.68 -1.21
C VAL A 51 -12.78 -9.64 -2.38
N SER A 52 -11.71 -9.52 -3.18
CA SER A 52 -11.44 -10.39 -4.33
C SER A 52 -11.17 -11.84 -3.92
N GLN A 53 -10.27 -12.07 -2.96
CA GLN A 53 -9.87 -13.41 -2.49
C GLN A 53 -11.05 -14.16 -1.84
N ARG A 54 -11.83 -13.48 -1.00
CA ARG A 54 -12.98 -14.06 -0.28
C ARG A 54 -14.28 -14.02 -1.09
N ARG A 55 -14.25 -13.43 -2.29
CA ARG A 55 -15.42 -13.21 -3.17
C ARG A 55 -16.60 -12.55 -2.45
N LEU A 56 -16.33 -11.61 -1.54
CA LEU A 56 -17.34 -10.95 -0.69
C LEU A 56 -18.40 -10.21 -1.51
N TYR A 57 -18.03 -9.74 -2.70
CA TYR A 57 -18.94 -9.11 -3.65
C TYR A 57 -20.17 -9.97 -4.00
N ARG A 58 -20.08 -11.30 -3.87
CA ARG A 58 -21.23 -12.20 -4.09
C ARG A 58 -22.27 -12.12 -2.97
N GLN A 59 -21.84 -11.87 -1.73
CA GLN A 59 -22.73 -11.69 -0.59
C GLN A 59 -23.51 -10.37 -0.69
N TRP A 60 -22.99 -9.43 -1.48
CA TRP A 60 -23.62 -8.15 -1.78
C TRP A 60 -24.35 -8.17 -3.13
N GLU A 61 -24.70 -9.37 -3.62
CA GLU A 61 -25.51 -9.57 -4.82
C GLU A 61 -24.87 -9.10 -6.14
N TYR A 62 -23.55 -8.92 -6.19
CA TYR A 62 -22.82 -8.67 -7.43
C TYR A 62 -22.38 -9.96 -8.12
N THR A 63 -22.53 -9.99 -9.45
CA THR A 63 -22.13 -11.11 -10.31
C THR A 63 -20.63 -11.36 -10.28
N ASP A 64 -19.84 -10.28 -10.24
CA ASP A 64 -18.39 -10.29 -10.35
C ASP A 64 -17.79 -9.04 -9.69
N LEU A 65 -16.49 -9.11 -9.40
CA LEU A 65 -15.76 -8.01 -8.75
C LEU A 65 -15.77 -6.73 -9.58
N LYS A 66 -15.71 -6.83 -10.91
CA LYS A 66 -15.66 -5.67 -11.81
C LYS A 66 -16.98 -4.91 -11.75
N SER A 67 -18.10 -5.62 -11.74
CA SER A 67 -19.44 -5.05 -11.55
C SER A 67 -19.58 -4.32 -10.22
N PHE A 68 -19.12 -4.92 -9.12
CA PHE A 68 -19.08 -4.25 -7.80
C PHE A 68 -18.26 -2.96 -7.85
N CYS A 69 -17.02 -3.04 -8.35
CA CYS A 69 -16.13 -1.88 -8.39
C CYS A 69 -16.65 -0.74 -9.28
N SER A 70 -17.29 -1.05 -10.41
CA SER A 70 -17.80 -0.02 -11.31
C SER A 70 -19.13 0.58 -10.87
N LYS A 71 -20.06 -0.26 -10.37
CA LYS A 71 -21.42 0.18 -10.01
C LYS A 71 -21.49 0.85 -8.64
N GLU A 72 -20.75 0.34 -7.65
CA GLU A 72 -20.81 0.87 -6.28
C GLU A 72 -19.68 1.85 -5.99
N LEU A 73 -18.44 1.47 -6.32
CA LEU A 73 -17.27 2.27 -5.96
C LEU A 73 -16.91 3.33 -7.01
N GLY A 74 -17.53 3.31 -8.19
CA GLY A 74 -17.22 4.22 -9.29
C GLY A 74 -15.77 4.09 -9.81
N LEU A 75 -15.11 2.96 -9.57
CA LEU A 75 -13.73 2.74 -9.96
C LEU A 75 -13.63 2.15 -11.37
N ARG A 76 -12.76 2.72 -12.20
CA ARG A 76 -12.39 2.11 -13.48
C ARG A 76 -11.66 0.80 -13.24
N TRP A 77 -11.99 -0.22 -14.04
CA TRP A 77 -11.36 -1.54 -13.91
C TRP A 77 -9.83 -1.49 -14.01
N SER A 78 -9.28 -0.67 -14.91
CA SER A 78 -7.83 -0.50 -15.04
C SER A 78 -7.14 0.04 -13.77
N THR A 79 -7.84 0.84 -12.97
CA THR A 79 -7.36 1.28 -11.65
C THR A 79 -7.39 0.13 -10.66
N VAL A 80 -8.49 -0.63 -10.63
CA VAL A 80 -8.65 -1.80 -9.75
C VAL A 80 -7.56 -2.84 -10.03
N GLU A 81 -7.26 -3.13 -11.29
CA GLU A 81 -6.20 -4.08 -11.66
C GLU A 81 -4.82 -3.64 -11.16
N LYS A 82 -4.48 -2.36 -11.26
CA LYS A 82 -3.22 -1.82 -10.74
C LYS A 82 -3.15 -1.97 -9.21
N LEU A 83 -4.24 -1.64 -8.52
CA LEU A 83 -4.33 -1.76 -7.07
C LEU A 83 -4.22 -3.21 -6.61
N LEU A 84 -4.94 -4.14 -7.24
CA LEU A 84 -4.88 -5.57 -6.92
C LEU A 84 -3.49 -6.16 -7.17
N ARG A 85 -2.85 -5.78 -8.29
CA ARG A 85 -1.49 -6.22 -8.61
C ARG A 85 -0.49 -5.72 -7.58
N SER A 86 -0.57 -4.44 -7.22
CA SER A 86 0.31 -3.84 -6.22
C SER A 86 0.08 -4.44 -4.83
N ALA A 87 -1.18 -4.63 -4.43
CA ALA A 87 -1.52 -5.23 -3.14
C ALA A 87 -1.01 -6.68 -3.06
N GLY A 88 -1.23 -7.47 -4.11
CA GLY A 88 -0.71 -8.84 -4.17
C GLY A 88 0.82 -8.93 -4.23
N TYR A 89 1.50 -7.93 -4.79
CA TYR A 89 2.97 -7.85 -4.75
C TYR A 89 3.46 -7.64 -3.31
N VAL A 90 2.88 -6.66 -2.59
CA VAL A 90 3.23 -6.40 -1.18
C VAL A 90 2.91 -7.62 -0.30
N GLU A 91 1.76 -8.26 -0.50
CA GLU A 91 1.36 -9.49 0.19
C GLU A 91 2.41 -10.61 0.07
N ARG A 92 3.01 -10.79 -1.12
CA ARG A 92 4.00 -11.85 -1.36
C ARG A 92 5.42 -11.50 -0.90
N HIS A 93 5.89 -10.29 -1.20
CA HIS A 93 7.30 -9.94 -1.04
C HIS A 93 7.58 -9.15 0.25
N ALA A 94 6.54 -8.62 0.89
CA ALA A 94 6.65 -7.84 2.11
C ALA A 94 5.48 -8.14 3.07
N PRO A 95 5.27 -9.41 3.48
CA PRO A 95 4.11 -9.82 4.28
C PRO A 95 4.04 -9.10 5.63
N ASN A 96 5.19 -8.73 6.22
CA ASN A 96 5.26 -7.93 7.45
C ASN A 96 4.65 -6.53 7.31
N TYR A 97 4.42 -6.06 6.08
CA TYR A 97 3.80 -4.79 5.74
C TYR A 97 2.38 -4.97 5.15
N TYR A 98 1.79 -6.16 5.30
CA TYR A 98 0.49 -6.53 4.77
C TYR A 98 -0.45 -7.05 5.88
N GLY A 99 -1.60 -6.39 6.08
CA GLY A 99 -2.53 -6.69 7.17
C GLY A 99 -3.14 -5.43 7.80
N ASP A 100 -4.14 -5.60 8.67
CA ASP A 100 -4.81 -4.49 9.38
C ASP A 100 -3.94 -3.95 10.53
N GLU A 101 -3.20 -4.84 11.19
CA GLU A 101 -2.17 -4.51 12.17
C GLU A 101 -0.81 -4.24 11.54
N ALA A 102 -0.68 -4.49 10.23
CA ALA A 102 0.57 -4.26 9.54
C ALA A 102 0.91 -2.79 9.72
N PRO A 103 2.09 -2.52 10.29
CA PRO A 103 2.43 -1.17 10.64
C PRO A 103 2.45 -0.42 9.31
N ILE A 104 1.56 0.58 9.17
CA ILE A 104 1.66 1.68 8.20
C ILE A 104 2.84 2.56 8.65
N GLY A 105 3.97 1.89 8.85
CA GLY A 105 4.37 1.80 10.22
C GLY A 105 5.78 1.50 10.67
N ALA A 106 6.45 0.45 10.21
CA ALA A 106 7.68 0.07 10.89
C ALA A 106 8.88 0.07 9.95
N LYS A 107 9.88 0.89 10.28
CA LYS A 107 11.24 0.70 9.81
C LYS A 107 11.75 -0.65 10.29
N THR A 108 12.03 -1.57 9.37
CA THR A 108 13.22 -2.42 9.49
C THR A 108 14.39 -1.63 8.88
N ALA A 109 15.58 -1.72 9.47
CA ALA A 109 16.76 -1.08 8.88
C ALA A 109 16.90 -1.54 7.42
N ALA A 110 17.18 -0.60 6.51
CA ALA A 110 17.37 -0.95 5.11
C ALA A 110 18.44 -2.06 5.02
N PRO A 111 18.16 -3.17 4.32
CA PRO A 111 19.12 -4.25 4.19
C PRO A 111 20.39 -3.72 3.49
N ASP A 112 21.54 -4.29 3.86
CA ASP A 112 22.80 -3.98 3.19
C ASP A 112 22.65 -4.23 1.68
N LEU A 113 23.19 -3.32 0.87
CA LEU A 113 23.10 -3.38 -0.59
C LEU A 113 23.64 -4.70 -1.13
N ARG A 114 24.66 -5.26 -0.45
CA ARG A 114 25.24 -6.56 -0.78
C ARG A 114 24.27 -7.71 -0.52
N ALA A 115 23.46 -7.63 0.54
CA ALA A 115 22.43 -8.62 0.82
C ALA A 115 21.32 -8.59 -0.25
N VAL A 116 20.97 -7.40 -0.73
CA VAL A 116 20.00 -7.23 -1.83
C VAL A 116 20.54 -7.81 -3.15
N ASP A 117 21.79 -7.50 -3.52
CA ASP A 117 22.42 -8.02 -4.74
C ASP A 117 22.60 -9.55 -4.68
N LEU A 118 22.95 -10.09 -3.52
CA LEU A 118 23.02 -11.54 -3.31
C LEU A 118 21.66 -12.22 -3.53
N LEU A 119 20.59 -11.66 -2.99
CA LEU A 119 19.23 -12.21 -3.13
C LEU A 119 18.76 -12.16 -4.59
N ALA A 120 19.01 -11.03 -5.27
CA ALA A 120 18.66 -10.85 -6.68
C ALA A 120 19.33 -11.93 -7.57
N ARG A 121 20.61 -12.18 -7.34
CA ARG A 121 21.36 -13.24 -8.07
C ARG A 121 20.91 -14.65 -7.71
N ALA A 122 20.41 -14.88 -6.49
CA ALA A 122 19.90 -16.17 -6.07
C ALA A 122 18.54 -16.47 -6.73
N GLU A 123 17.67 -15.47 -6.89
CA GLU A 123 16.43 -15.58 -7.67
C GLU A 123 16.70 -15.84 -9.16
N GLU A 124 17.65 -15.12 -9.78
CA GLU A 124 18.03 -15.35 -11.19
C GLU A 124 18.47 -16.80 -11.45
N LYS A 125 19.06 -17.45 -10.43
CA LYS A 125 19.53 -18.83 -10.47
C LYS A 125 18.48 -19.84 -10.00
N ASN A 126 17.27 -19.38 -9.68
CA ASN A 126 16.16 -20.19 -9.22
C ASN A 126 16.49 -21.06 -7.98
N LEU A 127 17.35 -20.54 -7.10
CA LEU A 127 17.84 -21.27 -5.91
C LEU A 127 16.79 -21.46 -4.81
N PHE A 128 15.59 -20.88 -4.97
CA PHE A 128 14.49 -20.95 -4.01
C PHE A 128 13.31 -21.81 -4.48
N ALA A 129 13.47 -22.55 -5.58
CA ALA A 129 12.49 -23.47 -6.16
C ALA A 129 12.63 -24.90 -5.61
#